data_AF-A0A147HXG2-F1
#
_entry.id   AF-A0A147HXG2-F1
#
_cell.length_a   1.000
_cell.length_b   1.000
_cell.length_c   1.000
_cell.angle_alpha   90.00
_cell.angle_beta   90.00
_cell.angle_gamma   90.00
#
_symmetry.space_group_name_H-M   'P 1'
#
loop_
_entity.id
_entity.type
_entity.pdbx_description
1 polymer ?
#
loop_
_entity_poly.entity_id
_entity_poly.type
_entity_poly.pdbx_seq_one_letter_code
_entity_poly.pdbx_strand_id
1 'polypeptide(L)'
;MTSGSNYFGEWGDVPPDADVQPFSMNNPVRGGGDRTNRKHHFVSVTYMDGFADETGRVQVYRSEDPQNPHSTQPTATGYQKQYYSQPLPDGGVEHHRFEDLFNTIETAWPATVRALEERRLSPAISFNVQGMQTIMRVRVPAARDRMAMMLEAKLRSECKALEEIGKLPPELERYAGQFDTVPVGVNPHETLHAMRQQFMEFGDLCFRLGFEILHNRTGIPFLTSDNPVCIYDPRLPPADRRPYDHSGEVELLFPVTSRMIVRGSSKRRPVNVISRHGDITDRRIVRRMNETIAQFAYRMTIARDRSCDDIVRRHASLVPTIRTEIRRVGDEIQIHVHEMFGPRPKLSQYIDTPEKAARLEEWMAADAAADGRDPE
;
A
#
# COMPACT_ATOMS: atom_id res chain seq x y z
N MET A 1 10.67 -29.25 24.08
CA MET A 1 9.72 -28.21 23.62
C MET A 1 10.52 -26.93 23.49
N THR A 2 10.99 -26.63 22.28
CA THR A 2 11.75 -25.41 21.98
C THR A 2 10.80 -24.23 22.13
N SER A 3 11.13 -23.27 23.00
CA SER A 3 10.43 -21.99 23.08
C SER A 3 10.39 -21.36 21.69
N GLY A 4 9.21 -21.33 21.08
CA GLY A 4 9.03 -20.71 19.77
C GLY A 4 9.50 -19.26 19.84
N SER A 5 10.31 -18.85 18.87
CA SER A 5 10.66 -17.44 18.72
C SER A 5 9.37 -16.63 18.60
N ASN A 6 9.11 -15.76 19.58
CA ASN A 6 7.87 -15.00 19.63
C ASN A 6 7.98 -13.73 18.78
N TYR A 7 8.06 -13.89 17.45
CA TYR A 7 8.15 -12.77 16.50
C TYR A 7 6.99 -11.78 16.62
N PHE A 8 5.84 -12.23 17.13
CA PHE A 8 4.61 -11.45 17.23
C PHE A 8 4.21 -11.12 18.68
N GLY A 9 5.04 -11.44 19.69
CA GLY A 9 4.71 -11.22 21.10
C GLY A 9 3.44 -11.96 21.55
N GLU A 10 2.86 -11.52 22.67
CA GLU A 10 1.57 -12.04 23.18
C GLU A 10 0.41 -11.86 22.19
N TRP A 11 0.54 -10.93 21.25
CA TRP A 11 -0.41 -10.75 20.15
C TRP A 11 -0.50 -11.95 19.22
N GLY A 12 0.57 -12.73 19.12
CA GLY A 12 0.63 -13.95 18.33
C GLY A 12 -0.06 -15.15 18.99
N ASP A 13 -0.45 -15.06 20.26
CA ASP A 13 -1.02 -16.15 21.05
C ASP A 13 -2.52 -16.35 20.77
N VAL A 14 -2.83 -16.54 19.48
CA VAL A 14 -4.19 -16.82 19.00
C VAL A 14 -4.35 -18.34 18.88
N PRO A 15 -5.41 -18.96 19.44
CA PRO A 15 -5.63 -20.39 19.28
C PRO A 15 -6.03 -20.73 17.83
N PRO A 16 -5.62 -21.90 17.31
CA PRO A 16 -6.02 -22.33 15.97
C PRO A 16 -7.50 -22.73 15.92
N ASP A 17 -8.07 -22.71 14.71
CA ASP A 17 -9.46 -23.12 14.44
C ASP A 17 -9.49 -24.22 13.37
N ALA A 18 -9.51 -25.47 13.83
CA ALA A 18 -9.45 -26.66 13.00
C ALA A 18 -8.26 -26.62 12.00
N ASP A 19 -8.54 -26.43 10.70
CA ASP A 19 -7.55 -26.33 9.62
C ASP A 19 -6.96 -24.91 9.46
N VAL A 20 -7.51 -23.90 10.13
CA VAL A 20 -7.03 -22.51 10.08
C VAL A 20 -6.00 -22.28 11.18
N GLN A 21 -4.74 -22.22 10.78
CA GLN A 21 -3.63 -21.85 11.65
C GLN A 21 -3.42 -20.32 11.61
N PRO A 22 -3.25 -19.65 12.76
CA PRO A 22 -2.83 -18.26 12.82
C PRO A 22 -1.45 -18.09 12.18
N PHE A 23 -1.25 -17.04 11.40
CA PHE A 23 0.05 -16.81 10.75
C PHE A 23 1.21 -16.66 11.73
N SER A 24 0.94 -16.28 12.99
CA SER A 24 1.94 -16.19 14.05
C SER A 24 2.59 -17.54 14.40
N MET A 25 1.92 -18.65 14.07
CA MET A 25 2.47 -20.00 14.25
C MET A 25 3.40 -20.43 13.10
N ASN A 26 3.43 -19.68 12.00
CA ASN A 26 4.33 -19.95 10.89
C ASN A 26 5.72 -19.37 11.18
N ASN A 27 6.77 -20.18 11.02
CA ASN A 27 8.13 -19.71 11.20
C ASN A 27 8.56 -18.86 9.98
N PRO A 28 8.85 -17.56 10.16
CA PRO A 28 9.34 -16.72 9.06
C PRO A 28 10.72 -17.16 8.58
N VAL A 29 11.51 -17.86 9.40
CA VAL A 29 12.83 -18.38 9.03
C VAL A 29 12.67 -19.65 8.19
N ARG A 30 12.22 -19.50 6.95
CA ARG A 30 12.31 -20.53 5.91
C ARG A 30 12.89 -19.92 4.64
N GLY A 31 14.21 -19.91 4.55
CA GLY A 31 14.92 -19.59 3.31
C GLY A 31 16.38 -20.02 3.38
N GLY A 32 16.71 -21.14 2.73
CA GLY A 32 18.11 -21.55 2.52
C GLY A 32 18.88 -20.47 1.75
N GLY A 33 20.19 -20.39 1.97
CA GLY A 33 21.10 -19.34 1.47
C GLY A 33 21.28 -19.27 -0.05
N ASP A 34 20.39 -19.85 -0.85
CA ASP A 34 20.48 -19.93 -2.33
C ASP A 34 19.21 -19.41 -3.03
N ARG A 35 18.41 -18.57 -2.36
CA ARG A 35 17.25 -17.91 -3.01
C ARG A 35 17.74 -16.76 -3.90
N THR A 36 17.51 -16.89 -5.20
CA THR A 36 17.87 -15.85 -6.19
C THR A 36 16.67 -15.03 -6.67
N ASN A 37 15.46 -15.29 -6.15
CA ASN A 37 14.26 -14.60 -6.61
C ASN A 37 14.33 -13.12 -6.21
N ARG A 38 14.48 -12.27 -7.22
CA ARG A 38 14.48 -10.80 -7.09
C ARG A 38 13.12 -10.19 -7.41
N LYS A 39 12.11 -10.97 -7.80
CA LYS A 39 10.74 -10.47 -8.00
C LYS A 39 10.04 -10.45 -6.65
N HIS A 40 9.77 -9.24 -6.16
CA HIS A 40 9.09 -9.03 -4.89
C HIS A 40 7.67 -8.54 -5.15
N HIS A 41 6.71 -9.32 -4.68
CA HIS A 41 5.29 -9.06 -4.90
C HIS A 41 4.79 -8.06 -3.85
N PHE A 42 4.35 -6.89 -4.31
CA PHE A 42 3.67 -5.92 -3.46
C PHE A 42 2.16 -6.18 -3.39
N VAL A 43 1.62 -6.95 -4.34
CA VAL A 43 0.31 -7.60 -4.24
C VAL A 43 0.52 -9.10 -4.13
N SER A 44 0.02 -9.72 -3.07
CA SER A 44 0.19 -11.18 -2.85
C SER A 44 -0.38 -11.95 -4.03
N VAL A 45 0.36 -12.95 -4.51
CA VAL A 45 -0.13 -13.89 -5.52
C VAL A 45 -1.31 -14.67 -4.98
N THR A 46 -1.21 -15.23 -3.77
CA THR A 46 -2.30 -16.01 -3.17
C THR A 46 -3.55 -15.18 -2.90
N TYR A 47 -3.38 -13.87 -2.65
CA TYR A 47 -4.50 -12.94 -2.58
C TYR A 47 -5.16 -12.73 -3.94
N MET A 48 -4.37 -12.47 -4.99
CA MET A 48 -4.87 -12.26 -6.36
C MET A 48 -5.59 -13.49 -6.93
N ASP A 49 -5.23 -14.70 -6.52
CA ASP A 49 -5.92 -15.93 -6.93
C ASP A 49 -7.42 -15.89 -6.60
N GLY A 50 -7.83 -15.20 -5.54
CA GLY A 50 -9.25 -15.00 -5.19
C GLY A 50 -10.04 -14.18 -6.22
N PHE A 51 -9.36 -13.54 -7.16
CA PHE A 51 -9.94 -12.72 -8.22
C PHE A 51 -9.75 -13.33 -9.60
N ALA A 52 -9.06 -14.46 -9.71
CA ALA A 52 -8.86 -15.13 -10.98
C ALA A 52 -10.18 -15.68 -11.57
N ASP A 53 -10.26 -15.70 -12.89
CA ASP A 53 -11.31 -16.39 -13.64
C ASP A 53 -11.08 -17.91 -13.65
N GLU A 54 -11.95 -18.63 -14.37
CA GLU A 54 -11.89 -20.10 -14.48
C GLU A 54 -10.62 -20.60 -15.19
N THR A 55 -9.89 -19.72 -15.89
CA THR A 55 -8.61 -20.01 -16.53
C THR A 55 -7.41 -19.71 -15.63
N GLY A 56 -7.65 -19.26 -14.39
CA GLY A 56 -6.60 -18.85 -13.45
C GLY A 56 -5.98 -17.50 -13.80
N ARG A 57 -6.68 -16.63 -14.53
CA ARG A 57 -6.17 -15.32 -14.97
C ARG A 57 -7.00 -14.18 -14.41
N VAL A 58 -6.37 -13.02 -14.25
CA VAL A 58 -7.02 -11.77 -13.85
C VAL A 58 -6.93 -10.74 -14.96
N GLN A 59 -7.91 -9.85 -15.04
CA GLN A 59 -7.87 -8.65 -15.87
C GLN A 59 -7.16 -7.54 -15.11
N VAL A 60 -6.03 -7.06 -15.62
CA VAL A 60 -5.25 -5.97 -15.02
C VAL A 60 -5.41 -4.70 -15.84
N TYR A 61 -5.97 -3.68 -15.20
CA TYR A 61 -6.14 -2.35 -15.78
C TYR A 61 -5.03 -1.47 -15.20
N ARG A 62 -4.09 -1.03 -16.04
CA ARG A 62 -3.04 -0.09 -15.63
C ARG A 62 -3.63 1.32 -15.58
N SER A 63 -3.26 2.12 -14.58
CA SER A 63 -3.75 3.51 -14.49
C SER A 63 -3.33 4.35 -15.71
N GLU A 64 -2.21 4.01 -16.35
CA GLU A 64 -1.71 4.68 -17.55
C GLU A 64 -2.47 4.30 -18.84
N ASP A 65 -3.08 3.11 -18.87
CA ASP A 65 -3.88 2.62 -20.00
C ASP A 65 -5.09 1.80 -19.51
N PRO A 66 -6.11 2.46 -18.93
CA PRO A 66 -7.25 1.76 -18.35
C PRO A 66 -8.22 1.23 -19.42
N GLN A 67 -8.00 1.54 -20.70
CA GLN A 67 -8.87 1.12 -21.80
C GLN A 67 -8.50 -0.27 -22.33
N ASN A 68 -7.24 -0.67 -22.16
CA ASN A 68 -6.69 -1.93 -22.68
C ASN A 68 -6.25 -2.86 -21.54
N PRO A 69 -7.18 -3.46 -20.77
CA PRO A 69 -6.80 -4.40 -19.72
C PRO A 69 -6.09 -5.63 -20.29
N HIS A 70 -5.09 -6.10 -19.54
CA HIS A 70 -4.36 -7.31 -19.89
C HIS A 70 -4.82 -8.49 -19.05
N SER A 71 -5.21 -9.58 -19.70
CA SER A 71 -5.40 -10.86 -19.03
C SER A 71 -4.05 -11.49 -18.71
N THR A 72 -3.76 -11.74 -17.44
CA THR A 72 -2.47 -12.30 -16.99
C THR A 72 -2.62 -13.20 -15.78
N GLN A 73 -1.62 -14.05 -15.54
CA GLN A 73 -1.55 -14.84 -14.31
C GLN A 73 -1.20 -13.93 -13.12
N PRO A 74 -1.75 -14.18 -11.92
CA PRO A 74 -1.36 -13.50 -10.69
C PRO A 74 0.16 -13.40 -10.47
N THR A 75 0.91 -14.47 -10.77
CA THR A 75 2.38 -14.52 -10.64
C THR A 75 3.13 -13.54 -11.55
N ALA A 76 2.49 -13.09 -12.64
CA ALA A 76 3.09 -12.23 -13.67
C ALA A 76 2.75 -10.74 -13.50
N THR A 77 2.06 -10.34 -12.43
CA THR A 77 1.74 -8.94 -12.12
C THR A 77 1.95 -8.65 -10.63
N GLY A 78 1.72 -7.41 -10.19
CA GLY A 78 1.77 -7.07 -8.76
C GLY A 78 3.16 -7.13 -8.12
N TYR A 79 4.24 -7.08 -8.92
CA TYR A 79 5.61 -7.19 -8.41
C TYR A 79 6.54 -6.09 -8.94
N GLN A 80 7.63 -5.86 -8.21
CA GLN A 80 8.77 -5.05 -8.63
C GLN A 80 10.07 -5.79 -8.32
N LYS A 81 11.07 -5.65 -9.20
CA LYS A 81 12.38 -6.25 -8.93
C LYS A 81 13.05 -5.54 -7.75
N GLN A 82 13.66 -6.31 -6.86
CA GLN A 82 14.46 -5.82 -5.73
C GLN A 82 13.71 -4.86 -4.79
N TYR A 83 12.38 -4.91 -4.76
CA TYR A 83 11.55 -3.94 -4.06
C TYR A 83 11.89 -3.81 -2.56
N TYR A 84 12.06 -4.91 -1.83
CA TYR A 84 12.48 -4.93 -0.42
C TYR A 84 13.99 -5.05 -0.19
N SER A 85 14.83 -4.81 -1.21
CA SER A 85 16.28 -4.96 -1.02
C SER A 85 16.85 -3.81 -0.22
N GLN A 86 17.74 -4.11 0.72
CA GLN A 86 18.37 -3.11 1.58
C GLN A 86 19.86 -3.42 1.77
N PRO A 87 20.74 -2.40 1.75
CA PRO A 87 22.14 -2.61 2.10
C PRO A 87 22.27 -3.00 3.57
N LEU A 88 23.25 -3.85 3.87
CA LEU A 88 23.61 -4.26 5.22
C LEU A 88 24.86 -3.48 5.71
N PRO A 89 25.03 -3.29 7.04
CA PRO A 89 26.19 -2.59 7.59
C PRO A 89 27.55 -3.21 7.22
N ASP A 90 27.58 -4.50 6.89
CA ASP A 90 28.77 -5.24 6.47
C ASP A 90 29.09 -5.11 4.97
N GLY A 91 28.32 -4.29 4.24
CA GLY A 91 28.44 -4.12 2.78
C GLY A 91 27.67 -5.15 1.96
N GLY A 92 27.00 -6.11 2.60
CA GLY A 92 26.07 -7.03 1.93
C GLY A 92 24.75 -6.38 1.53
N VAL A 93 23.85 -7.16 0.92
CA VAL A 93 22.49 -6.72 0.60
C VAL A 93 21.51 -7.80 1.07
N GLU A 94 20.54 -7.40 1.89
CA GLU A 94 19.43 -8.25 2.32
C GLU A 94 18.27 -8.09 1.36
N HIS A 95 17.72 -9.22 0.88
CA HIS A 95 16.66 -9.25 -0.13
C HIS A 95 15.36 -9.91 0.37
N HIS A 96 15.43 -10.76 1.39
CA HIS A 96 14.42 -11.79 1.65
C HIS A 96 13.67 -11.62 2.97
N ARG A 97 14.24 -10.95 3.98
CA ARG A 97 13.60 -10.84 5.31
C ARG A 97 12.15 -10.34 5.31
N PHE A 98 11.84 -9.34 4.47
CA PHE A 98 10.46 -8.84 4.35
C PHE A 98 9.54 -9.87 3.67
N GLU A 99 10.00 -10.52 2.60
CA GLU A 99 9.24 -11.58 1.91
C GLU A 99 8.98 -12.76 2.85
N ASP A 100 9.98 -13.17 3.62
CA ASP A 100 9.89 -14.26 4.58
C ASP A 100 8.87 -13.95 5.69
N LEU A 101 8.84 -12.71 6.17
CA LEU A 101 7.83 -12.25 7.11
C LEU A 101 6.44 -12.26 6.48
N PHE A 102 6.25 -11.65 5.30
CA PHE A 102 4.94 -11.60 4.65
C PHE A 102 4.44 -12.99 4.26
N ASN A 103 5.33 -13.89 3.90
CA ASN A 103 4.99 -15.26 3.53
C ASN A 103 4.35 -16.04 4.69
N THR A 104 4.60 -15.69 5.96
CA THR A 104 3.88 -16.29 7.09
C THR A 104 2.38 -16.02 7.01
N ILE A 105 2.00 -14.79 6.65
CA ILE A 105 0.61 -14.34 6.49
C ILE A 105 0.01 -14.92 5.22
N GLU A 106 0.75 -14.88 4.11
CA GLU A 106 0.30 -15.43 2.83
C GLU A 106 0.07 -16.95 2.90
N THR A 107 0.91 -17.69 3.63
CA THR A 107 0.76 -19.15 3.80
C THR A 107 -0.56 -19.51 4.48
N ALA A 108 -1.03 -18.70 5.44
CA ALA A 108 -2.30 -18.94 6.14
C ALA A 108 -3.53 -18.52 5.32
N TRP A 109 -3.35 -17.76 4.24
CA TRP A 109 -4.43 -17.12 3.51
C TRP A 109 -5.41 -18.10 2.84
N PRO A 110 -4.98 -19.15 2.09
CA PRO A 110 -5.91 -20.05 1.42
C PRO A 110 -6.89 -20.76 2.36
N ALA A 111 -6.39 -21.24 3.52
CA ALA A 111 -7.24 -21.88 4.53
C ALA A 111 -8.22 -20.88 5.15
N THR A 112 -7.76 -19.66 5.41
CA THR A 112 -8.61 -18.57 5.92
C THR A 112 -9.73 -18.24 4.94
N VAL A 113 -9.45 -18.13 3.64
CA VAL A 113 -10.47 -17.84 2.62
C VAL A 113 -11.52 -18.95 2.57
N ARG A 114 -11.12 -20.23 2.54
CA ARG A 114 -12.08 -21.36 2.55
C ARG A 114 -12.98 -21.33 3.79
N ALA A 115 -12.40 -21.07 4.95
CA ALA A 115 -13.15 -20.93 6.20
C ALA A 115 -14.19 -19.80 6.14
N LEU A 116 -13.84 -18.66 5.52
CA LEU A 116 -14.76 -17.55 5.31
C LEU A 116 -15.90 -17.89 4.33
N GLU A 117 -15.61 -18.67 3.29
CA GLU A 117 -16.62 -19.19 2.34
C GLU A 117 -17.62 -20.10 3.05
N GLU A 118 -17.15 -20.94 3.96
CA GLU A 118 -17.93 -21.79 4.87
C GLU A 118 -18.63 -21.01 5.99
N ARG A 119 -18.43 -19.69 6.06
CA ARG A 119 -18.98 -18.77 7.08
C ARG A 119 -18.53 -19.06 8.51
N ARG A 120 -17.33 -19.62 8.66
CA ARG A 120 -16.72 -19.81 9.97
C ARG A 120 -16.21 -18.48 10.53
N LEU A 121 -16.35 -18.34 11.84
CA LEU A 121 -15.88 -17.20 12.62
C LEU A 121 -15.04 -17.72 13.77
N SER A 122 -13.81 -17.26 13.86
CA SER A 122 -12.90 -17.56 14.96
C SER A 122 -11.86 -16.46 15.15
N PRO A 123 -11.19 -16.41 16.30
CA PRO A 123 -10.05 -15.52 16.52
C PRO A 123 -8.94 -15.73 15.47
N ALA A 124 -8.63 -16.98 15.11
CA ALA A 124 -7.63 -17.30 14.08
C ALA A 124 -7.98 -16.69 12.71
N ILE A 125 -9.23 -16.83 12.28
CA ILE A 125 -9.71 -16.26 11.01
C ILE A 125 -9.63 -14.72 11.06
N SER A 126 -10.10 -14.10 12.14
CA SER A 126 -10.05 -12.65 12.31
C SER A 126 -8.61 -12.13 12.27
N PHE A 127 -7.71 -12.79 13.00
CA PHE A 127 -6.30 -12.48 13.04
C PHE A 127 -5.66 -12.56 11.65
N ASN A 128 -5.88 -13.66 10.93
CA ASN A 128 -5.33 -13.85 9.58
C ASN A 128 -5.84 -12.81 8.57
N VAL A 129 -7.12 -12.45 8.62
CA VAL A 129 -7.69 -11.40 7.77
C VAL A 129 -7.05 -10.05 8.07
N GLN A 130 -6.91 -9.68 9.33
CA GLN A 130 -6.27 -8.43 9.72
C GLN A 130 -4.79 -8.42 9.32
N GLY A 131 -4.07 -9.53 9.50
CA GLY A 131 -2.69 -9.66 9.02
C GLY A 131 -2.56 -9.41 7.52
N MET A 132 -3.46 -10.01 6.72
CA MET A 132 -3.48 -9.78 5.27
C MET A 132 -3.80 -8.32 4.93
N GLN A 133 -4.80 -7.71 5.59
CA GLN A 133 -5.10 -6.28 5.42
C GLN A 133 -3.87 -5.42 5.72
N THR A 134 -3.17 -5.68 6.83
CA THR A 134 -2.01 -4.90 7.22
C THR A 134 -0.90 -4.97 6.19
N ILE A 135 -0.49 -6.16 5.74
CA ILE A 135 0.57 -6.26 4.73
C ILE A 135 0.15 -5.63 3.41
N MET A 136 -1.12 -5.77 3.02
CA MET A 136 -1.70 -5.15 1.83
C MET A 136 -1.93 -3.64 1.97
N ARG A 137 -1.76 -3.06 3.16
CA ARG A 137 -1.79 -1.60 3.41
C ARG A 137 -0.40 -0.98 3.43
N VAL A 138 0.61 -1.69 3.94
CA VAL A 138 1.94 -1.10 4.21
C VAL A 138 2.97 -1.37 3.11
N ARG A 139 2.89 -2.52 2.43
CA ARG A 139 3.91 -2.88 1.44
C ARG A 139 3.64 -2.30 0.04
N VAL A 140 2.43 -1.82 -0.18
CA VAL A 140 1.97 -1.37 -1.50
C VAL A 140 2.66 -0.09 -1.95
N PRO A 141 2.77 0.16 -3.27
CA PRO A 141 3.47 1.34 -3.75
C PRO A 141 2.84 2.66 -3.29
N ALA A 142 1.52 2.71 -3.10
CA ALA A 142 0.85 3.90 -2.54
C ALA A 142 1.42 4.31 -1.18
N ALA A 143 1.73 3.34 -0.31
CA ALA A 143 2.27 3.60 1.02
C ALA A 143 3.74 4.05 0.98
N ARG A 144 4.54 3.47 0.08
CA ARG A 144 5.95 3.83 -0.08
C ARG A 144 6.14 5.17 -0.76
N ASP A 145 5.38 5.41 -1.82
CA ASP A 145 5.43 6.67 -2.55
C ASP A 145 4.92 7.83 -1.66
N ARG A 146 3.90 7.58 -0.83
CA ARG A 146 3.49 8.50 0.25
C ARG A 146 4.64 8.86 1.19
N MET A 147 5.38 7.87 1.67
CA MET A 147 6.51 8.10 2.56
C MET A 147 7.64 8.86 1.86
N ALA A 148 7.93 8.53 0.60
CA ALA A 148 8.91 9.25 -0.20
C ALA A 148 8.56 10.74 -0.34
N MET A 149 7.30 11.07 -0.65
CA MET A 149 6.85 12.47 -0.72
C MET A 149 6.99 13.21 0.62
N MET A 150 6.72 12.54 1.75
CA MET A 150 6.91 13.14 3.08
C MET A 150 8.39 13.41 3.39
N LEU A 151 9.27 12.46 3.07
CA LEU A 151 10.71 12.59 3.27
C LEU A 151 11.31 13.67 2.37
N GLU A 152 10.87 13.74 1.12
CA GLU A 152 11.24 14.80 0.18
C GLU A 152 10.85 16.18 0.74
N ALA A 153 9.58 16.35 1.14
CA ALA A 153 9.11 17.62 1.69
C ALA A 153 9.88 18.03 2.94
N LYS A 154 10.22 17.06 3.80
CA LYS A 154 11.04 17.27 4.98
C LYS A 154 12.43 17.77 4.62
N LEU A 155 13.13 17.09 3.72
CA LEU A 155 14.49 17.46 3.33
C LEU A 155 14.52 18.87 2.70
N ARG A 156 13.57 19.18 1.80
CA ARG A 156 13.44 20.53 1.22
C ARG A 156 13.25 21.59 2.29
N SER A 157 12.39 21.32 3.27
CA SER A 157 12.11 22.25 4.36
C SER A 157 13.33 22.48 5.25
N GLU A 158 14.05 21.42 5.61
CA GLU A 158 15.28 21.49 6.41
C GLU A 158 16.38 22.28 5.69
N CYS A 159 16.57 22.05 4.38
CA CYS A 159 17.56 22.80 3.60
C CYS A 159 17.26 24.31 3.57
N LYS A 160 16.00 24.68 3.33
CA LYS A 160 15.57 26.10 3.38
C LYS A 160 15.78 26.72 4.76
N ALA A 161 15.48 25.98 5.82
CA ALA A 161 15.70 26.45 7.19
C ALA A 161 17.18 26.73 7.47
N LEU A 162 18.05 25.82 7.04
CA LEU A 162 19.50 25.94 7.20
C LEU A 162 20.05 27.11 6.38
N GLU A 163 19.54 27.31 5.16
CA GLU A 163 19.87 28.47 4.33
C GLU A 163 19.52 29.79 5.03
N GLU A 164 18.29 29.92 5.56
CA GLU A 164 17.83 31.12 6.25
C GLU A 164 18.69 31.51 7.46
N ILE A 165 19.26 30.53 8.18
CA ILE A 165 20.11 30.77 9.35
C ILE A 165 21.62 30.78 9.02
N GLY A 166 21.99 30.72 7.74
CA GLY A 166 23.38 30.72 7.29
C GLY A 166 24.18 29.48 7.73
N LYS A 167 23.51 28.33 7.89
CA LYS A 167 24.11 27.04 8.27
C LYS A 167 23.90 25.96 7.22
N LEU A 168 23.66 26.34 5.98
CA LEU A 168 23.58 25.39 4.88
C LEU A 168 24.95 24.69 4.73
N PRO A 169 25.00 23.35 4.60
CA PRO A 169 26.25 22.63 4.37
C PRO A 169 26.93 23.11 3.07
N PRO A 170 28.28 23.23 3.02
CA PRO A 170 29.01 23.69 1.84
C PRO A 170 28.65 22.93 0.56
N GLU A 171 28.43 21.61 0.65
CA GLU A 171 28.05 20.76 -0.48
C GLU A 171 26.67 21.06 -1.07
N LEU A 172 25.81 21.77 -0.32
CA LEU A 172 24.46 22.18 -0.74
C LEU A 172 24.37 23.65 -1.12
N GLU A 173 25.40 24.46 -0.86
CA GLU A 173 25.40 25.91 -1.18
C GLU A 173 25.11 26.20 -2.65
N ARG A 174 25.55 25.32 -3.57
CA ARG A 174 25.26 25.43 -5.01
C ARG A 174 23.76 25.39 -5.35
N TYR A 175 22.90 24.98 -4.43
CA TYR A 175 21.45 24.87 -4.60
C TYR A 175 20.68 25.93 -3.80
N ALA A 176 21.36 26.87 -3.13
CA ALA A 176 20.73 27.96 -2.40
C ALA A 176 19.72 28.71 -3.30
N GLY A 177 18.54 29.01 -2.77
CA GLY A 177 17.43 29.64 -3.49
C GLY A 177 16.71 28.74 -4.50
N GLN A 178 17.16 27.50 -4.72
CA GLN A 178 16.62 26.59 -5.77
C GLN A 178 15.99 25.31 -5.21
N PHE A 179 15.85 25.19 -3.88
CA PHE A 179 15.33 23.99 -3.23
C PHE A 179 13.87 23.62 -3.57
N ASP A 180 13.13 24.44 -4.31
CA ASP A 180 11.81 24.07 -4.83
C ASP A 180 11.86 23.40 -6.21
N THR A 181 12.92 23.63 -6.97
CA THR A 181 13.05 23.17 -8.37
C THR A 181 14.06 22.04 -8.52
N VAL A 182 15.01 21.91 -7.60
CA VAL A 182 16.00 20.83 -7.61
C VAL A 182 15.30 19.47 -7.43
N PRO A 183 15.54 18.46 -8.29
CA PRO A 183 15.02 17.11 -8.08
C PRO A 183 15.57 16.48 -6.79
N VAL A 184 14.69 15.93 -5.95
CA VAL A 184 15.08 15.30 -4.67
C VAL A 184 14.69 13.83 -4.68
N GLY A 185 15.67 12.97 -4.98
CA GLY A 185 15.49 11.53 -4.97
C GLY A 185 15.57 10.96 -3.55
N VAL A 186 14.52 10.27 -3.10
CA VAL A 186 14.51 9.59 -1.79
C VAL A 186 15.07 8.18 -1.91
N ASN A 187 16.02 7.84 -1.04
CA ASN A 187 16.54 6.48 -0.94
C ASN A 187 15.38 5.49 -0.66
N PRO A 188 15.11 4.51 -1.55
CA PRO A 188 14.01 3.57 -1.37
C PRO A 188 14.09 2.79 -0.04
N HIS A 189 15.28 2.61 0.53
CA HIS A 189 15.46 1.96 1.83
C HIS A 189 14.78 2.72 2.97
N GLU A 190 14.82 4.06 2.97
CA GLU A 190 14.21 4.90 4.02
C GLU A 190 12.69 4.64 4.13
N THR A 191 12.04 4.37 2.99
CA THR A 191 10.61 4.06 2.98
C THR A 191 10.27 2.68 3.58
N LEU A 192 11.24 1.75 3.67
CA LEU A 192 11.05 0.44 4.30
C LEU A 192 10.98 0.56 5.83
N HIS A 193 11.80 1.44 6.41
CA HIS A 193 11.79 1.67 7.86
C HIS A 193 10.43 2.16 8.37
N ALA A 194 9.74 2.96 7.56
CA ALA A 194 8.42 3.46 7.91
C ALA A 194 7.32 2.38 7.94
N MET A 195 7.51 1.23 7.28
CA MET A 195 6.50 0.16 7.27
C MET A 195 6.17 -0.35 8.67
N ARG A 196 7.15 -0.38 9.58
CA ARG A 196 6.91 -0.77 10.98
C ARG A 196 5.91 0.17 11.66
N GLN A 197 6.10 1.47 11.52
CA GLN A 197 5.19 2.46 12.11
C GLN A 197 3.80 2.36 11.47
N GLN A 198 3.73 2.28 10.13
CA GLN A 198 2.47 2.13 9.42
C GLN A 198 1.71 0.84 9.82
N PHE A 199 2.44 -0.24 10.14
CA PHE A 199 1.86 -1.49 10.64
C PHE A 199 1.17 -1.25 11.99
N MET A 200 1.84 -0.56 12.91
CA MET A 200 1.28 -0.24 14.23
C MET A 200 0.07 0.69 14.12
N GLU A 201 0.17 1.77 13.35
CA GLU A 201 -0.92 2.73 13.13
C GLU A 201 -2.17 2.07 12.52
N PHE A 202 -1.98 1.14 11.58
CA PHE A 202 -3.08 0.38 11.02
C PHE A 202 -3.69 -0.61 12.03
N GLY A 203 -2.86 -1.24 12.87
CA GLY A 203 -3.34 -2.06 13.99
C GLY A 203 -4.22 -1.27 14.97
N ASP A 204 -3.79 -0.07 15.35
CA ASP A 204 -4.56 0.85 16.21
C ASP A 204 -5.90 1.25 15.59
N LEU A 205 -5.95 1.37 14.26
CA LEU A 205 -7.23 1.55 13.57
C LEU A 205 -8.10 0.29 13.68
N CYS A 206 -7.57 -0.90 13.42
CA CYS A 206 -8.32 -2.16 13.49
C CYS A 206 -8.96 -2.39 14.87
N PHE A 207 -8.28 -1.99 15.95
CA PHE A 207 -8.85 -2.05 17.31
C PHE A 207 -10.09 -1.18 17.54
N ARG A 208 -10.32 -0.18 16.69
CA ARG A 208 -11.47 0.73 16.78
C ARG A 208 -12.64 0.31 15.89
N LEU A 209 -12.44 -0.67 15.01
CA LEU A 209 -13.43 -1.08 14.02
C LEU A 209 -14.03 -2.44 14.38
N GLY A 210 -15.34 -2.58 14.16
CA GLY A 210 -16.00 -3.88 14.11
C GLY A 210 -16.11 -4.38 12.67
N PHE A 211 -15.81 -5.66 12.46
CA PHE A 211 -15.72 -6.24 11.11
C PHE A 211 -16.87 -7.23 10.82
N GLU A 212 -17.26 -7.27 9.55
CA GLU A 212 -18.13 -8.30 8.97
C GLU A 212 -17.61 -8.73 7.61
N ILE A 213 -18.04 -9.91 7.17
CA ILE A 213 -17.77 -10.43 5.83
C ILE A 213 -19.06 -10.37 5.03
N LEU A 214 -19.02 -9.68 3.90
CA LEU A 214 -20.15 -9.57 2.99
C LEU A 214 -19.95 -10.49 1.79
N HIS A 215 -20.87 -11.44 1.63
CA HIS A 215 -20.93 -12.40 0.55
C HIS A 215 -21.74 -11.83 -0.60
N ASN A 216 -21.12 -11.72 -1.77
CA ASN A 216 -21.75 -11.18 -2.96
C ASN A 216 -22.54 -12.28 -3.70
N ARG A 217 -23.87 -12.18 -3.62
CA ARG A 217 -24.82 -13.07 -4.30
C ARG A 217 -25.30 -12.50 -5.64
N THR A 218 -24.65 -11.47 -6.15
CA THR A 218 -25.00 -10.83 -7.42
C THR A 218 -24.15 -11.38 -8.59
N GLY A 219 -24.49 -10.98 -9.81
CA GLY A 219 -23.70 -11.31 -11.01
C GLY A 219 -22.46 -10.45 -11.25
N ILE A 220 -22.22 -9.39 -10.46
CA ILE A 220 -21.07 -8.48 -10.65
C ILE A 220 -19.99 -8.88 -9.65
N PRO A 221 -18.77 -9.28 -10.06
CA PRO A 221 -17.70 -9.58 -9.12
C PRO A 221 -17.18 -8.31 -8.42
N PHE A 222 -16.62 -8.48 -7.23
CA PHE A 222 -15.81 -7.42 -6.61
C PHE A 222 -14.50 -7.20 -7.37
N LEU A 223 -14.07 -5.94 -7.44
CA LEU A 223 -12.73 -5.54 -7.85
C LEU A 223 -11.74 -5.72 -6.70
N THR A 224 -10.46 -5.70 -7.03
CA THR A 224 -9.37 -5.35 -6.10
C THR A 224 -8.36 -4.43 -6.80
N SER A 225 -7.26 -4.07 -6.16
CA SER A 225 -6.23 -3.21 -6.73
C SER A 225 -4.87 -3.50 -6.11
N ASP A 226 -3.86 -2.76 -6.57
CA ASP A 226 -2.57 -2.73 -5.89
C ASP A 226 -2.56 -1.91 -4.59
N ASN A 227 -3.71 -1.42 -4.14
CA ASN A 227 -3.91 -0.69 -2.90
C ASN A 227 -5.30 -1.04 -2.31
N PRO A 228 -5.53 -2.30 -1.91
CA PRO A 228 -6.87 -2.85 -1.73
C PRO A 228 -7.55 -2.46 -0.41
N VAL A 229 -6.82 -1.86 0.54
CA VAL A 229 -7.36 -1.43 1.83
C VAL A 229 -7.86 0.00 1.71
N CYS A 230 -9.17 0.16 1.53
CA CYS A 230 -9.82 1.45 1.40
C CYS A 230 -10.29 1.91 2.78
N ILE A 231 -9.92 3.11 3.20
CA ILE A 231 -10.34 3.71 4.48
C ILE A 231 -10.87 5.11 4.20
N TYR A 232 -12.10 5.41 4.61
CA TYR A 232 -12.75 6.69 4.31
C TYR A 232 -13.87 7.00 5.30
N ASP A 233 -14.30 8.26 5.33
CA ASP A 233 -15.52 8.67 6.02
C ASP A 233 -16.75 8.33 5.16
N PRO A 234 -17.62 7.40 5.61
CA PRO A 234 -18.78 6.97 4.82
C PRO A 234 -19.88 8.03 4.73
N ARG A 235 -19.82 9.10 5.54
CA ARG A 235 -20.79 10.20 5.52
C ARG A 235 -20.54 11.15 4.35
N LEU A 236 -19.31 11.18 3.82
CA LEU A 236 -18.94 12.04 2.71
C LEU A 236 -19.28 11.37 1.36
N PRO A 237 -19.84 12.13 0.40
CA PRO A 237 -20.03 11.64 -0.96
C PRO A 237 -18.67 11.38 -1.63
N PRO A 238 -18.59 10.49 -2.64
CA PRO A 238 -17.31 10.08 -3.24
C PRO A 238 -16.39 11.21 -3.69
N ALA A 239 -16.95 12.34 -4.17
CA ALA A 239 -16.19 13.50 -4.63
C ALA A 239 -15.48 14.26 -3.49
N ASP A 240 -16.02 14.21 -2.26
CA ASP A 240 -15.51 14.96 -1.11
C ASP A 240 -14.70 14.09 -0.15
N ARG A 241 -14.62 12.78 -0.41
CA ARG A 241 -13.87 11.84 0.43
C ARG A 241 -12.38 12.14 0.36
N ARG A 242 -11.74 12.02 1.52
CA ARG A 242 -10.28 11.94 1.62
C ARG A 242 -9.87 10.50 1.89
N PRO A 243 -8.86 9.96 1.18
CA PRO A 243 -8.37 8.64 1.48
C PRO A 243 -7.72 8.63 2.86
N TYR A 244 -7.86 7.52 3.58
CA TYR A 244 -7.21 7.28 4.88
C TYR A 244 -7.61 8.23 6.01
N ASP A 245 -8.61 9.09 5.81
CA ASP A 245 -9.17 9.90 6.89
C ASP A 245 -9.91 9.01 7.88
N HIS A 246 -9.47 9.11 9.13
CA HIS A 246 -10.03 8.38 10.26
C HIS A 246 -10.25 9.29 11.48
N SER A 247 -10.38 10.59 11.24
CA SER A 247 -10.71 11.61 12.25
C SER A 247 -12.17 11.56 12.70
N GLY A 248 -13.06 11.03 11.85
CA GLY A 248 -14.50 10.97 12.06
C GLY A 248 -15.07 9.55 12.10
N GLU A 249 -16.23 9.36 11.46
CA GLU A 249 -16.76 8.02 11.21
C GLU A 249 -15.87 7.32 10.20
N VAL A 250 -15.60 6.03 10.41
CA VAL A 250 -14.67 5.29 9.56
C VAL A 250 -15.36 4.06 8.99
N GLU A 251 -15.22 3.89 7.69
CA GLU A 251 -15.48 2.65 6.98
C GLU A 251 -14.19 2.14 6.35
N LEU A 252 -13.96 0.84 6.47
CA LEU A 252 -12.88 0.12 5.85
C LEU A 252 -13.45 -0.91 4.88
N LEU A 253 -12.96 -0.94 3.65
CA LEU A 253 -13.24 -2.01 2.70
C LEU A 253 -11.94 -2.73 2.34
N PHE A 254 -12.00 -4.06 2.33
CA PHE A 254 -10.91 -4.91 1.85
C PHE A 254 -11.50 -6.11 1.10
N PRO A 255 -11.42 -6.12 -0.25
CA PRO A 255 -11.85 -7.26 -1.06
C PRO A 255 -11.06 -8.51 -0.66
N VAL A 256 -11.73 -9.63 -0.43
CA VAL A 256 -11.09 -10.92 -0.06
C VAL A 256 -10.98 -11.80 -1.30
N THR A 257 -12.07 -11.90 -2.04
CA THR A 257 -12.17 -12.58 -3.34
C THR A 257 -13.12 -11.79 -4.24
N SER A 258 -13.29 -12.21 -5.49
CA SER A 258 -14.33 -11.68 -6.38
C SER A 258 -15.76 -11.83 -5.82
N ARG A 259 -15.95 -12.62 -4.74
CA ARG A 259 -17.26 -12.92 -4.12
C ARG A 259 -17.37 -12.51 -2.66
N MET A 260 -16.30 -12.08 -2.01
CA MET A 260 -16.31 -11.70 -0.60
C MET A 260 -15.55 -10.40 -0.36
N ILE A 261 -16.05 -9.57 0.53
CA ILE A 261 -15.39 -8.35 0.98
C ILE A 261 -15.47 -8.25 2.50
N VAL A 262 -14.40 -7.81 3.15
CA VAL A 262 -14.41 -7.38 4.54
C VAL A 262 -14.91 -5.94 4.60
N ARG A 263 -15.86 -5.68 5.49
CA ARG A 263 -16.30 -4.32 5.82
C ARG A 263 -16.03 -4.04 7.30
N GLY A 264 -15.08 -3.15 7.57
CA GLY A 264 -14.86 -2.57 8.90
C GLY A 264 -15.70 -1.29 9.08
N SER A 265 -16.21 -1.05 10.29
CA SER A 265 -16.89 0.21 10.62
C SER A 265 -16.69 0.60 12.07
N SER A 266 -16.47 1.88 12.35
CA SER A 266 -16.34 2.40 13.71
C SER A 266 -17.65 2.33 14.51
N LYS A 267 -18.80 2.22 13.82
CA LYS A 267 -20.12 2.00 14.42
C LYS A 267 -20.40 0.54 14.77
N ARG A 268 -19.62 -0.42 14.25
CA ARG A 268 -19.87 -1.84 14.47
C ARG A 268 -19.17 -2.32 15.74
N ARG A 269 -19.80 -3.28 16.41
CA ARG A 269 -19.30 -3.98 17.59
C ARG A 269 -19.54 -5.49 17.44
N PRO A 270 -18.77 -6.35 18.13
CA PRO A 270 -17.53 -6.05 18.85
C PRO A 270 -16.43 -5.51 17.93
N VAL A 271 -15.48 -4.76 18.50
CA VAL A 271 -14.31 -4.27 17.76
C VAL A 271 -13.23 -5.33 17.65
N ASN A 272 -12.28 -5.14 16.74
CA ASN A 272 -11.10 -5.98 16.55
C ASN A 272 -11.36 -7.44 16.14
N VAL A 273 -12.60 -7.79 15.78
CA VAL A 273 -12.94 -9.15 15.37
C VAL A 273 -13.95 -9.13 14.22
N ILE A 274 -13.89 -10.17 13.39
CA ILE A 274 -14.96 -10.46 12.44
C ILE A 274 -16.07 -11.13 13.24
N SER A 275 -17.21 -10.47 13.32
CA SER A 275 -18.30 -10.87 14.22
C SER A 275 -19.48 -11.52 13.52
N ARG A 276 -19.59 -11.36 12.20
CA ARG A 276 -20.72 -11.87 11.41
C ARG A 276 -20.43 -11.96 9.92
N HIS A 277 -21.27 -12.73 9.25
CA HIS A 277 -21.41 -12.72 7.80
C HIS A 277 -22.73 -12.06 7.39
N GLY A 278 -22.75 -11.43 6.23
CA GLY A 278 -23.94 -10.91 5.58
C GLY A 278 -23.94 -11.26 4.09
N ASP A 279 -25.09 -11.11 3.43
CA ASP A 279 -25.25 -11.30 1.99
C ASP A 279 -25.58 -9.97 1.32
N ILE A 280 -24.98 -9.72 0.15
CA ILE A 280 -25.33 -8.62 -0.74
C ILE A 280 -26.02 -9.22 -1.95
N THR A 281 -27.30 -8.90 -2.11
CA THR A 281 -28.13 -9.29 -3.26
C THR A 281 -28.40 -8.12 -4.21
N ASP A 282 -28.18 -6.88 -3.76
CA ASP A 282 -28.33 -5.68 -4.59
C ASP A 282 -27.04 -5.35 -5.36
N ARG A 283 -27.13 -5.40 -6.70
CA ARG A 283 -26.05 -5.03 -7.63
C ARG A 283 -25.56 -3.60 -7.42
N ARG A 284 -26.42 -2.68 -6.98
CA ARG A 284 -26.07 -1.27 -6.74
C ARG A 284 -25.08 -1.13 -5.58
N ILE A 285 -25.19 -1.97 -4.55
CA ILE A 285 -24.27 -1.98 -3.41
C ILE A 285 -22.88 -2.47 -3.88
N VAL A 286 -22.83 -3.56 -4.64
CA VAL A 286 -21.58 -4.08 -5.20
C VAL A 286 -20.90 -3.06 -6.09
N ARG A 287 -21.65 -2.39 -6.98
CA ARG A 287 -21.11 -1.33 -7.84
C ARG A 287 -20.55 -0.16 -7.04
N ARG A 288 -21.24 0.29 -5.98
CA ARG A 288 -20.73 1.35 -5.10
C ARG A 288 -19.43 0.97 -4.38
N MET A 289 -19.33 -0.29 -3.94
CA MET A 289 -18.08 -0.80 -3.35
C MET A 289 -16.96 -0.84 -4.39
N ASN A 290 -17.25 -1.31 -5.62
CA ASN A 290 -16.30 -1.31 -6.72
C ASN A 290 -15.86 0.11 -7.14
N GLU A 291 -16.75 1.10 -7.07
CA GLU A 291 -16.41 2.52 -7.28
C GLU A 291 -15.39 2.99 -6.23
N THR A 292 -15.61 2.69 -4.94
CA THR A 292 -14.62 2.99 -3.90
C THR A 292 -13.29 2.26 -4.16
N ILE A 293 -13.31 0.97 -4.49
CA ILE A 293 -12.09 0.18 -4.73
C ILE A 293 -11.30 0.74 -5.92
N ALA A 294 -11.97 1.10 -7.01
CA ALA A 294 -11.35 1.72 -8.18
C ALA A 294 -10.79 3.10 -7.86
N GLN A 295 -11.47 3.91 -7.04
CA GLN A 295 -10.99 5.21 -6.57
C GLN A 295 -9.70 5.11 -5.74
N PHE A 296 -9.52 4.00 -4.99
CA PHE A 296 -8.32 3.76 -4.18
C PHE A 296 -7.18 3.08 -4.94
N ALA A 297 -7.42 2.57 -6.16
CA ALA A 297 -6.36 1.96 -6.97
C ALA A 297 -5.21 2.95 -7.20
N TYR A 298 -3.97 2.45 -7.25
CA TYR A 298 -2.79 3.30 -7.34
C TYR A 298 -2.10 3.15 -8.69
N ARG A 299 -1.48 2.01 -8.99
CA ARG A 299 -0.92 1.70 -10.32
C ARG A 299 -1.83 0.80 -11.15
N MET A 300 -2.70 0.03 -10.51
CA MET A 300 -3.58 -0.87 -11.25
C MET A 300 -4.83 -1.29 -10.47
N THR A 301 -5.91 -1.47 -11.22
CA THR A 301 -7.10 -2.20 -10.76
C THR A 301 -7.06 -3.62 -11.29
N ILE A 302 -7.55 -4.57 -10.50
CA ILE A 302 -7.57 -6.00 -10.81
C ILE A 302 -9.02 -6.47 -10.76
N ALA A 303 -9.46 -7.16 -11.80
CA ALA A 303 -10.81 -7.70 -11.90
C ALA A 303 -10.81 -9.15 -12.36
N ARG A 304 -11.87 -9.88 -12.00
CA ARG A 304 -12.12 -11.22 -12.56
C ARG A 304 -12.52 -11.18 -14.03
N ASP A 305 -13.32 -10.19 -14.40
CA ASP A 305 -13.86 -10.03 -15.74
C ASP A 305 -13.95 -8.54 -16.15
N ARG A 306 -14.62 -8.27 -17.28
CA ARG A 306 -14.77 -6.94 -17.86
C ARG A 306 -16.08 -6.24 -17.49
N SER A 307 -16.82 -6.74 -16.50
CA SER A 307 -18.12 -6.20 -16.09
C SER A 307 -18.04 -4.81 -15.43
N CYS A 308 -16.85 -4.36 -15.06
CA CYS A 308 -16.59 -3.09 -14.38
C CYS A 308 -15.69 -2.14 -15.19
N ASP A 309 -15.52 -2.37 -16.51
CA ASP A 309 -14.73 -1.50 -17.41
C ASP A 309 -15.07 -0.02 -17.23
N ASP A 310 -16.36 0.32 -17.10
CA ASP A 310 -16.84 1.70 -16.97
C ASP A 310 -16.41 2.34 -15.65
N ILE A 311 -16.44 1.59 -14.54
CA ILE A 311 -16.04 2.05 -13.21
C ILE A 311 -14.53 2.29 -13.19
N VAL A 312 -13.74 1.34 -13.70
CA VAL A 312 -12.28 1.45 -13.68
C VAL A 312 -11.80 2.64 -14.48
N ARG A 313 -12.30 2.81 -15.71
CA ARG A 313 -11.91 3.96 -16.57
C ARG A 313 -12.26 5.31 -15.94
N ARG A 314 -13.40 5.40 -15.23
CA ARG A 314 -13.84 6.64 -14.58
C ARG A 314 -12.88 7.11 -13.48
N HIS A 315 -12.25 6.17 -12.78
CA HIS A 315 -11.42 6.47 -11.60
C HIS A 315 -9.91 6.36 -11.85
N ALA A 316 -9.46 5.94 -13.03
CA ALA A 316 -8.06 5.67 -13.32
C ALA A 316 -7.12 6.89 -13.28
N SER A 317 -7.64 8.13 -13.40
CA SER A 317 -6.82 9.34 -13.47
C SER A 317 -6.37 9.88 -12.11
N LEU A 318 -7.04 9.47 -11.03
CA LEU A 318 -6.76 9.94 -9.67
C LEU A 318 -6.45 8.76 -8.77
N VAL A 319 -5.54 8.96 -7.83
CA VAL A 319 -5.08 7.95 -6.88
C VAL A 319 -5.00 8.56 -5.48
N PRO A 320 -5.01 7.74 -4.41
CA PRO A 320 -4.62 8.21 -3.09
C PRO A 320 -3.21 8.77 -3.09
N THR A 321 -3.06 10.03 -2.69
CA THR A 321 -1.79 10.75 -2.63
C THR A 321 -1.84 11.84 -1.56
N ILE A 322 -0.75 12.59 -1.41
CA ILE A 322 -0.69 13.72 -0.48
C ILE A 322 -0.38 15.03 -1.15
N ARG A 323 -0.82 16.10 -0.49
CA ARG A 323 -0.27 17.44 -0.61
C ARG A 323 0.39 17.81 0.71
N THR A 324 1.61 18.32 0.64
CA THR A 324 2.32 18.86 1.80
C THR A 324 2.19 20.38 1.82
N GLU A 325 2.00 20.95 3.01
CA GLU A 325 2.03 22.39 3.26
C GLU A 325 3.02 22.64 4.38
N ILE A 326 3.97 23.55 4.16
CA ILE A 326 5.00 23.89 5.15
C ILE A 326 4.54 25.14 5.89
N ARG A 327 4.51 25.09 7.22
CA ARG A 327 4.19 26.23 8.07
C ARG A 327 5.29 26.43 9.09
N ARG A 328 5.71 27.68 9.27
CA ARG A 328 6.61 28.07 10.35
C ARG A 328 5.78 28.55 11.55
N VAL A 329 6.03 27.95 12.70
CA VAL A 329 5.38 28.31 13.97
C VAL A 329 6.48 28.61 14.98
N GLY A 330 6.85 29.88 15.10
CA GLY A 330 8.04 30.29 15.86
C GLY A 330 9.32 29.75 15.23
N ASP A 331 10.10 29.01 16.02
CA ASP A 331 11.34 28.35 15.59
C ASP A 331 11.12 26.93 15.03
N GLU A 332 9.88 26.44 15.05
CA GLU A 332 9.55 25.10 14.53
C GLU A 332 9.02 25.18 13.09
N ILE A 333 9.47 24.21 12.28
CA ILE A 333 8.91 23.96 10.95
C ILE A 333 7.96 22.78 11.05
N GLN A 334 6.70 23.02 10.70
CA GLN A 334 5.65 22.02 10.68
C GLN A 334 5.29 21.67 9.25
N ILE A 335 5.30 20.36 8.95
CA ILE A 335 4.86 19.82 7.67
C ILE A 335 3.44 19.29 7.86
N HIS A 336 2.47 20.03 7.31
CA HIS A 336 1.07 19.64 7.30
C HIS A 336 0.83 18.73 6.10
N VAL A 337 0.42 17.49 6.37
CA VAL A 337 0.19 16.48 5.32
C VAL A 337 -1.32 16.33 5.11
N HIS A 338 -1.77 16.57 3.89
CA HIS A 338 -3.17 16.44 3.49
C HIS A 338 -3.34 15.23 2.58
N GLU A 339 -4.08 14.22 3.03
CA GLU A 339 -4.50 13.09 2.21
C GLU A 339 -5.58 13.53 1.22
N MET A 340 -5.41 13.17 -0.05
CA MET A 340 -6.36 13.52 -1.11
C MET A 340 -6.34 12.50 -2.27
N PHE A 341 -7.37 12.55 -3.11
CA PHE A 341 -7.30 11.92 -4.43
C PHE A 341 -6.72 12.94 -5.43
N GLY A 342 -5.64 12.57 -6.11
CA GLY A 342 -4.93 13.44 -7.04
C GLY A 342 -4.20 12.64 -8.12
N PRO A 343 -3.59 13.30 -9.11
CA PRO A 343 -2.73 12.62 -10.08
C PRO A 343 -1.63 11.83 -9.38
N ARG A 344 -1.26 10.67 -9.93
CA ARG A 344 -0.18 9.85 -9.36
C ARG A 344 1.13 10.66 -9.33
N PRO A 345 1.81 10.75 -8.18
CA PRO A 345 3.02 11.55 -8.05
C PRO A 345 4.14 11.00 -8.96
N LYS A 346 4.93 11.91 -9.51
CA LYS A 346 6.18 11.60 -10.21
C LYS A 346 7.33 11.84 -9.24
N LEU A 347 7.87 10.76 -8.67
CA LEU A 347 9.00 10.84 -7.76
C LEU A 347 10.31 11.03 -8.54
N SER A 348 11.20 11.88 -8.03
CA SER A 348 12.55 11.99 -8.58
C SER A 348 13.33 10.70 -8.38
N GLN A 349 14.21 10.39 -9.33
CA GLN A 349 15.07 9.21 -9.24
C GLN A 349 16.05 9.37 -8.08
N TYR A 350 16.19 8.33 -7.25
CA TYR A 350 17.28 8.25 -6.29
C TYR A 350 18.62 8.01 -6.99
N ILE A 351 19.60 8.85 -6.66
CA ILE A 351 20.94 8.83 -7.21
C ILE A 351 21.91 8.37 -6.13
N ASP A 352 22.46 7.19 -6.35
CA ASP A 352 23.37 6.49 -5.44
C ASP A 352 24.77 6.31 -6.02
N THR A 353 25.00 6.75 -7.27
CA THR A 353 26.31 6.67 -7.93
C THR A 353 26.69 7.97 -8.64
N PRO A 354 28.00 8.28 -8.74
CA PRO A 354 28.48 9.45 -9.48
C PRO A 354 28.04 9.48 -10.95
N GLU A 355 27.93 8.32 -11.62
CA GLU A 355 27.53 8.26 -13.03
C GLU A 355 26.05 8.61 -13.22
N LYS A 356 25.19 8.19 -12.28
CA LYS A 356 23.78 8.59 -12.27
C LYS A 356 23.64 10.09 -11.96
N ALA A 357 24.50 10.63 -11.10
CA ALA A 357 24.54 12.06 -10.79
C ALA A 357 24.91 12.87 -12.04
N ALA A 358 26.01 12.51 -12.72
CA ALA A 358 26.46 13.18 -13.93
C ALA A 358 25.38 13.17 -15.02
N ARG A 359 24.68 12.04 -15.22
CA ARG A 359 23.59 11.94 -16.19
C ARG A 359 22.39 12.83 -15.84
N LEU A 360 22.06 12.97 -14.55
CA LEU A 360 20.99 13.88 -14.14
C LEU A 360 21.41 15.33 -14.38
N GLU A 361 22.65 15.69 -14.05
CA GLU A 361 23.19 17.04 -14.26
C GLU A 361 23.20 17.40 -15.77
N GLU A 362 23.62 16.48 -16.64
CA GLU A 362 23.52 16.64 -18.10
C GLU A 362 22.08 16.87 -18.57
N TRP A 363 21.12 16.12 -18.03
CA TRP A 363 19.70 16.28 -18.36
C TRP A 363 19.15 17.63 -17.88
N MET A 364 19.48 18.06 -16.66
CA MET A 364 19.07 19.36 -16.11
C MET A 364 19.62 20.52 -16.93
N ALA A 365 20.89 20.43 -17.36
CA ALA A 365 21.51 21.44 -18.22
C ALA A 365 20.83 21.53 -19.60
N ALA A 366 20.50 20.38 -20.19
CA ALA A 366 19.80 20.33 -21.47
C ALA A 366 18.35 20.86 -21.39
N ASP A 367 17.64 20.58 -20.29
CA ASP A 367 16.28 21.07 -20.06
C ASP A 367 16.27 22.59 -19.86
N ALA A 368 17.20 23.13 -19.06
CA ALA A 368 17.37 24.58 -18.90
C ALA A 368 17.68 25.31 -20.21
N ALA A 369 18.54 24.72 -21.05
CA ALA A 369 18.86 25.24 -22.38
C ALA A 369 17.66 25.19 -23.36
N ALA A 370 16.79 24.18 -23.24
CA ALA A 370 15.59 24.05 -24.05
C ALA A 370 14.48 25.03 -23.63
N ASP A 371 14.43 25.40 -22.35
CA ASP A 371 13.46 26.34 -21.77
C ASP A 371 13.84 27.82 -21.95
N GLY A 372 14.98 28.11 -22.61
CA GLY A 372 15.45 29.49 -22.88
C GLY A 372 15.82 30.29 -21.62
N ARG A 373 16.03 29.62 -20.49
CA ARG A 373 16.57 30.23 -19.27
C ARG A 373 18.07 30.06 -19.29
N ASP A 374 18.77 31.07 -19.79
CA ASP A 374 20.22 31.16 -19.61
C ASP A 374 20.53 31.14 -18.10
N PRO A 375 21.47 30.29 -17.63
CA PRO A 375 22.01 30.40 -16.29
C PRO A 375 23.03 31.54 -16.28
N GLU A 376 22.65 32.69 -15.71
CA GLU A 376 23.61 33.68 -15.20
C GLU A 376 24.16 33.25 -13.82
#